data_AF-A0A1X7PBV3-F1
#
_entry.id   AF-A0A1X7PBV3-F1
#
_cell.length_a   1.000
_cell.length_b   1.000
_cell.length_c   1.000
_cell.angle_alpha   90.00
_cell.angle_beta   90.00
_cell.angle_gamma   90.00
#
_symmetry.space_group_name_H-M   'P 1'
#
loop_
_entity.id
_entity.type
_entity.pdbx_description
1 polymer ?
#
loop_
_entity_poly.entity_id
_entity_poly.type
_entity_poly.pdbx_seq_one_letter_code
_entity_poly.pdbx_strand_id
1 'polypeptide(L)'
;MTQRALDHLVLPTASVAAARDRLTRLGFTVAPTGVHPFGTVNACVYFPGGTFLEALALADGEAAATAIAHGNVFVARDHVFRAMRGEEGFSAIVLASDDADRDHASFARLDISGGDMLTFSRSSADAHGKVGTATFKLAFAADIETADAFLFTCQRIDAPAIDRGSLERHANGVTGICEIVAGEHAGSFIRLIERAVGRSRHDTTHAVEFANVAMRVVGPGDPSGVAESGATLAAIAFNVRDLDAVSHLFEAGGIDYLATPAGLVVPPAVGQGATFIFRRPN
;
A
#
# COMPACT_ATOMS: atom_id res chain seq x y z
N MET A 1 -18.08 -15.77 6.79
CA MET A 1 -17.28 -14.59 7.16
C MET A 1 -17.24 -13.67 5.95
N THR A 2 -17.42 -12.37 6.14
CA THR A 2 -17.28 -11.39 5.05
C THR A 2 -15.81 -11.30 4.65
N GLN A 3 -15.55 -11.27 3.35
CA GLN A 3 -14.21 -11.10 2.80
C GLN A 3 -13.67 -9.72 3.21
N ARG A 4 -12.43 -9.62 3.67
CA ARG A 4 -11.83 -8.33 4.04
C ARG A 4 -11.54 -7.49 2.81
N ALA A 5 -11.71 -6.19 2.94
CA ALA A 5 -11.31 -5.23 1.92
C ALA A 5 -9.85 -4.82 2.12
N LEU A 6 -9.16 -4.51 1.01
CA LEU A 6 -7.94 -3.72 1.04
C LEU A 6 -8.26 -2.34 1.59
N ASP A 7 -7.43 -1.86 2.51
CA ASP A 7 -7.46 -0.50 3.02
C ASP A 7 -6.50 0.41 2.25
N HIS A 8 -5.21 0.07 2.24
CA HIS A 8 -4.19 0.82 1.52
C HIS A 8 -2.92 0.01 1.31
N LEU A 9 -2.00 0.60 0.54
CA LEU A 9 -0.68 0.06 0.23
C LEU A 9 0.38 1.05 0.72
N VAL A 10 1.41 0.54 1.39
CA VAL A 10 2.52 1.36 1.92
C VAL A 10 3.73 1.26 0.99
N LEU A 11 4.19 2.41 0.53
CA LEU A 11 5.27 2.56 -0.44
C LEU A 11 6.40 3.39 0.21
N PRO A 12 7.41 2.76 0.83
CA PRO A 12 8.58 3.47 1.31
C PRO A 12 9.20 4.30 0.20
N THR A 13 9.59 5.51 0.54
CA THR A 13 10.39 6.41 -0.28
C THR A 13 11.44 7.10 0.59
N ALA A 14 12.54 7.54 -0.02
CA ALA A 14 13.53 8.39 0.63
C ALA A 14 12.96 9.78 0.96
N SER A 15 11.94 10.24 0.21
CA SER A 15 11.40 11.59 0.36
C SER A 15 9.95 11.70 -0.10
N VAL A 16 9.07 12.17 0.78
CA VAL A 16 7.69 12.51 0.42
C VAL A 16 7.60 13.64 -0.61
N ALA A 17 8.62 14.50 -0.73
CA ALA A 17 8.67 15.51 -1.78
C ALA A 17 8.91 14.85 -3.15
N ALA A 18 9.88 13.92 -3.23
CA ALA A 18 10.14 13.16 -4.44
C ALA A 18 8.93 12.30 -4.84
N ALA A 19 8.28 11.67 -3.87
CA ALA A 19 7.05 10.93 -4.11
C ALA A 19 5.91 11.82 -4.60
N ARG A 20 5.69 12.97 -3.98
CA ARG A 20 4.68 13.93 -4.43
C ARG A 20 4.94 14.35 -5.88
N ASP A 21 6.17 14.72 -6.20
CA ASP A 21 6.53 15.14 -7.54
C ASP A 21 6.33 14.02 -8.55
N ARG A 22 6.81 12.80 -8.25
CA ARG A 22 6.66 11.64 -9.14
C ARG A 22 5.20 11.28 -9.37
N LEU A 23 4.42 11.12 -8.30
CA LEU A 23 3.00 10.75 -8.36
C LEU A 23 2.17 11.83 -9.06
N THR A 24 2.48 13.12 -8.85
CA THR A 24 1.82 14.22 -9.56
C THR A 24 2.12 14.18 -11.06
N ARG A 25 3.37 13.92 -11.48
CA ARG A 25 3.71 13.75 -12.91
C ARG A 25 3.03 12.54 -13.55
N LEU A 26 2.76 11.49 -12.77
CA LEU A 26 1.95 10.36 -13.20
C LEU A 26 0.44 10.68 -13.26
N GLY A 27 0.05 11.92 -12.96
CA GLY A 27 -1.32 12.41 -13.03
C GLY A 27 -2.18 12.12 -11.80
N PHE A 28 -1.59 11.67 -10.68
CA PHE A 28 -2.31 11.53 -9.42
C PHE A 28 -2.47 12.86 -8.70
N THR A 29 -3.55 12.98 -7.93
CA THR A 29 -3.74 14.07 -6.97
C THR A 29 -3.19 13.60 -5.63
N VAL A 30 -2.16 14.29 -5.15
CA VAL A 30 -1.45 13.92 -3.92
C VAL A 30 -1.90 14.80 -2.77
N ALA A 31 -2.44 14.20 -1.71
CA ALA A 31 -2.89 14.89 -0.51
C ALA A 31 -1.74 15.61 0.22
N PRO A 32 -2.00 16.63 1.06
CA PRO A 32 -0.98 17.26 1.91
C PRO A 32 -0.21 16.25 2.76
N THR A 33 1.01 16.62 3.15
CA THR A 33 1.87 15.75 3.96
C THR A 33 1.22 15.47 5.31
N GLY A 34 1.07 14.19 5.65
CA GLY A 34 0.69 13.75 6.99
C GLY A 34 1.93 13.47 7.83
N VAL A 35 1.83 13.72 9.14
CA VAL A 35 2.90 13.48 10.10
C VAL A 35 2.45 12.44 11.10
N HIS A 36 3.26 11.40 11.29
CA HIS A 36 3.03 10.40 12.33
C HIS A 36 3.75 10.78 13.62
N PRO A 37 3.22 10.42 14.79
CA PRO A 37 3.84 10.75 16.09
C PRO A 37 5.11 9.94 16.38
N PHE A 38 5.57 9.10 15.45
CA PHE A 38 6.71 8.19 15.58
C PHE A 38 7.77 8.42 14.48
N GLY A 39 7.88 9.65 13.97
CA GLY A 39 9.02 10.08 13.16
C GLY A 39 8.91 9.84 11.65
N THR A 40 7.79 9.30 11.16
CA THR A 40 7.54 9.18 9.71
C THR A 40 6.55 10.23 9.20
N VAL A 41 6.63 10.52 7.92
CA VAL A 41 5.70 11.39 7.19
C VAL A 41 5.18 10.67 5.96
N ASN A 42 3.97 10.99 5.52
CA ASN A 42 3.38 10.40 4.33
C ASN A 42 2.85 11.42 3.33
N ALA A 43 2.77 10.98 2.07
CA ALA A 43 2.00 11.62 1.01
C ALA A 43 1.02 10.60 0.44
N CYS A 44 -0.29 10.86 0.62
CA CYS A 44 -1.32 9.91 0.23
C CYS A 44 -1.94 10.22 -1.14
N VAL A 45 -2.30 9.18 -1.89
CA VAL A 45 -3.15 9.28 -3.09
C VAL A 45 -4.43 8.50 -2.79
N TYR A 46 -5.55 9.22 -2.62
CA TYR A 46 -6.84 8.62 -2.28
C TYR A 46 -7.61 8.25 -3.55
N PHE A 47 -8.30 7.11 -3.53
CA PHE A 47 -9.15 6.68 -4.64
C PHE A 47 -10.62 6.63 -4.23
N PRO A 48 -11.55 6.78 -5.20
CA PRO A 48 -12.94 6.41 -5.01
C PRO A 48 -13.06 4.99 -4.43
N GLY A 49 -14.01 4.79 -3.51
CA GLY A 49 -14.19 3.50 -2.82
C GLY A 49 -13.31 3.32 -1.59
N GLY A 50 -12.47 4.30 -1.24
CA GLY A 50 -11.82 4.40 0.07
C GLY A 50 -10.41 3.83 0.17
N THR A 51 -9.93 3.12 -0.87
CA THR A 51 -8.52 2.68 -0.93
C THR A 51 -7.57 3.84 -1.18
N PHE A 52 -6.31 3.70 -0.77
CA PHE A 52 -5.29 4.71 -1.07
C PHE A 52 -3.87 4.14 -1.17
N LEU A 53 -2.97 4.92 -1.76
CA LEU A 53 -1.53 4.71 -1.65
C LEU A 53 -0.97 5.59 -0.54
N GLU A 54 -0.04 5.06 0.23
CA GLU A 54 0.72 5.79 1.24
C GLU A 54 2.20 5.79 0.87
N ALA A 55 2.68 6.86 0.23
CA ALA A 55 4.12 7.07 0.10
C ALA A 55 4.68 7.49 1.46
N LEU A 56 5.63 6.74 2.02
CA LEU A 56 6.10 6.87 3.41
C LEU A 56 7.59 7.19 3.46
N ALA A 57 7.96 8.29 4.10
CA ALA A 57 9.36 8.64 4.35
C ALA A 57 9.66 8.74 5.86
N LEU A 58 10.91 8.49 6.22
CA LEU A 58 11.44 8.76 7.54
C LEU A 58 11.83 10.25 7.63
N ALA A 59 11.15 11.02 8.49
CA ALA A 59 11.42 12.45 8.68
C ALA A 59 12.29 12.72 9.91
N ASP A 60 12.13 11.93 10.96
CA ASP A 60 12.87 12.03 12.22
C ASP A 60 13.35 10.64 12.63
N GLY A 61 14.63 10.37 12.36
CA GLY A 61 15.27 9.09 12.66
C GLY A 61 15.41 8.82 14.15
N GLU A 62 15.56 9.86 14.99
CA GLU A 62 15.69 9.70 16.43
C GLU A 62 14.34 9.36 17.06
N ALA A 63 13.28 10.04 16.64
CA ALA A 63 11.91 9.71 17.06
C ALA A 63 11.52 8.30 16.61
N ALA A 64 11.89 7.88 15.40
CA ALA A 64 11.64 6.52 14.94
C ALA A 64 12.44 5.48 15.72
N ALA A 65 13.74 5.71 15.98
CA ALA A 65 14.56 4.82 16.79
C ALA A 65 14.01 4.69 18.22
N THR A 66 13.56 5.79 18.81
CA THR A 66 12.89 5.81 20.13
C THR A 66 11.58 5.03 20.09
N ALA A 67 10.77 5.20 19.04
CA ALA A 67 9.54 4.45 18.87
C ALA A 67 9.80 2.94 18.72
N ILE A 68 10.83 2.53 17.96
CA ILE A 68 11.26 1.14 17.85
C ILE A 68 11.66 0.58 19.22
N ALA A 69 12.46 1.32 19.99
CA ALA A 69 12.88 0.91 21.34
C ALA A 69 11.70 0.74 22.30
N HIS A 70 10.59 1.47 22.08
CA HIS A 70 9.33 1.33 22.82
C HIS A 70 8.33 0.35 22.18
N GLY A 71 8.77 -0.49 21.25
CA GLY A 71 7.94 -1.58 20.69
C GLY A 71 7.03 -1.18 19.53
N ASN A 72 7.25 -0.03 18.88
CA ASN A 72 6.47 0.35 17.71
C ASN A 72 6.78 -0.55 16.50
N VAL A 73 5.90 -1.52 16.27
CA VAL A 73 6.05 -2.55 15.23
C VAL A 73 6.06 -1.95 13.81
N PHE A 74 5.30 -0.87 13.56
CA PHE A 74 5.21 -0.28 12.22
C PHE A 74 6.57 0.25 11.74
N VAL A 75 7.22 1.11 12.55
CA VAL A 75 8.54 1.66 12.19
C VAL A 75 9.65 0.61 12.32
N ALA A 76 9.52 -0.39 13.18
CA ALA A 76 10.47 -1.50 13.25
C ALA A 76 10.47 -2.32 11.95
N ARG A 77 9.29 -2.61 11.39
CA ARG A 77 9.16 -3.32 10.12
C ARG A 77 9.58 -2.47 8.93
N ASP A 78 9.25 -1.18 8.91
CA ASP A 78 9.76 -0.24 7.89
C ASP A 78 11.30 -0.16 7.92
N HIS A 79 11.92 -0.14 9.10
CA HIS A 79 13.38 -0.19 9.23
C HIS A 79 13.99 -1.49 8.67
N VAL A 80 13.38 -2.65 8.95
CA VAL A 80 13.82 -3.93 8.37
C VAL A 80 13.66 -3.94 6.85
N PHE A 81 12.54 -3.43 6.33
CA PHE A 81 12.33 -3.27 4.89
C PHE A 81 13.45 -2.46 4.25
N ARG A 82 13.73 -1.26 4.80
CA ARG A 82 14.76 -0.36 4.27
C ARG A 82 16.15 -0.96 4.32
N ALA A 83 16.47 -1.69 5.39
CA ALA A 83 17.75 -2.41 5.50
C ALA A 83 17.93 -3.51 4.43
N MET A 84 16.83 -4.13 3.99
CA MET A 84 16.85 -5.24 3.03
C MET A 84 16.69 -4.79 1.57
N ARG A 85 15.90 -3.74 1.32
CA ARG A 85 15.46 -3.34 -0.03
C ARG A 85 15.83 -1.90 -0.39
N GLY A 86 16.30 -1.10 0.57
CA GLY A 86 16.61 0.31 0.38
C GLY A 86 15.41 1.23 0.65
N GLU A 87 15.56 2.50 0.29
CA GLU A 87 14.63 3.55 0.69
C GLU A 87 13.34 3.60 -0.14
N GLU A 88 13.31 2.94 -1.30
CA GLU A 88 12.19 2.95 -2.24
C GLU A 88 11.59 1.54 -2.33
N GLY A 89 10.27 1.42 -2.34
CA GLY A 89 9.65 0.12 -2.56
C GLY A 89 8.17 0.02 -2.24
N PHE A 90 7.72 -1.22 -2.05
CA PHE A 90 6.36 -1.58 -1.68
C PHE A 90 6.41 -2.56 -0.50
N SER A 91 6.23 -2.03 0.72
CA SER A 91 6.55 -2.77 1.94
C SER A 91 5.37 -3.40 2.63
N ALA A 92 4.15 -2.91 2.41
CA ALA A 92 3.00 -3.46 3.11
C ALA A 92 1.68 -3.42 2.35
N ILE A 93 0.89 -4.48 2.57
CA ILE A 93 -0.54 -4.53 2.30
C ILE A 93 -1.27 -4.27 3.60
N VAL A 94 -2.28 -3.40 3.56
CA VAL A 94 -3.10 -3.07 4.73
C VAL A 94 -4.54 -3.45 4.47
N LEU A 95 -5.14 -4.20 5.39
CA LEU A 95 -6.55 -4.62 5.29
C LEU A 95 -7.43 -3.82 6.23
N ALA A 96 -8.67 -3.55 5.80
CA ALA A 96 -9.64 -2.86 6.63
C ALA A 96 -10.07 -3.76 7.80
N SER A 97 -10.27 -3.14 8.97
CA SER A 97 -10.74 -3.82 10.17
C SER A 97 -11.83 -3.02 10.86
N ASP A 98 -12.85 -3.75 11.32
CA ASP A 98 -13.88 -3.23 12.22
C ASP A 98 -13.53 -3.46 13.70
N ASP A 99 -12.52 -4.29 13.99
CA ASP A 99 -12.15 -4.75 15.34
C ASP A 99 -10.70 -5.25 15.33
N ALA A 100 -9.75 -4.34 15.56
CA ALA A 100 -8.33 -4.67 15.52
C ALA A 100 -7.92 -5.59 16.69
N ASP A 101 -8.61 -5.55 17.84
CA ASP A 101 -8.34 -6.44 18.97
C ASP A 101 -8.66 -7.90 18.61
N ARG A 102 -9.78 -8.13 17.93
CA ARG A 102 -10.15 -9.45 17.41
C ARG A 102 -9.15 -9.95 16.38
N ASP A 103 -8.67 -9.06 15.51
CA ASP A 103 -7.65 -9.39 14.51
C ASP A 103 -6.35 -9.82 15.18
N HIS A 104 -5.85 -9.03 16.12
CA HIS A 104 -4.65 -9.35 16.89
C HIS A 104 -4.78 -10.68 17.64
N ALA A 105 -5.89 -10.91 18.34
CA ALA A 105 -6.15 -12.17 19.02
C ALA A 105 -6.22 -13.36 18.03
N SER A 106 -6.73 -13.14 16.82
CA SER A 106 -6.75 -14.16 15.77
C SER A 106 -5.35 -14.45 15.24
N PHE A 107 -4.52 -13.42 15.00
CA PHE A 107 -3.15 -13.59 14.54
C PHE A 107 -2.29 -14.33 15.58
N ALA A 108 -2.50 -14.05 16.87
CA ALA A 108 -1.87 -14.78 17.95
C ALA A 108 -2.28 -16.26 17.97
N ARG A 109 -3.59 -16.58 17.89
CA ARG A 109 -4.06 -17.97 17.85
C ARG A 109 -3.60 -18.76 16.63
N LEU A 110 -3.31 -18.06 15.54
CA LEU A 110 -2.84 -18.65 14.30
C LEU A 110 -1.32 -18.71 14.22
N ASP A 111 -0.56 -18.28 15.24
CA ASP A 111 0.91 -18.19 15.21
C ASP A 111 1.44 -17.38 14.01
N ILE A 112 0.77 -16.27 13.70
CA ILE A 112 1.18 -15.31 12.65
C ILE A 112 1.30 -13.88 13.17
N SER A 113 1.29 -13.67 14.48
CA SER A 113 1.40 -12.32 15.06
C SER A 113 2.72 -11.66 14.64
N GLY A 114 2.61 -10.46 14.08
CA GLY A 114 3.76 -9.65 13.66
C GLY A 114 4.41 -8.85 14.79
N GLY A 115 3.78 -8.82 15.98
CA GLY A 115 4.20 -8.07 17.16
C GLY A 115 3.01 -7.43 17.89
N ASP A 116 3.30 -6.53 18.82
CA ASP A 116 2.31 -5.78 19.59
C ASP A 116 1.43 -4.89 18.70
N MET A 117 0.21 -4.64 19.16
CA MET A 117 -0.70 -3.69 18.50
C MET A 117 -0.17 -2.26 18.58
N LEU A 118 -0.51 -1.43 17.59
CA LEU A 118 -0.19 0.00 17.59
C LEU A 118 -1.46 0.82 17.59
N THR A 119 -1.63 1.73 18.57
CA THR A 119 -2.68 2.75 18.56
C THR A 119 -2.03 4.12 18.47
N PHE A 120 -2.49 4.96 17.54
CA PHE A 120 -1.96 6.30 17.40
C PHE A 120 -3.01 7.26 16.84
N SER A 121 -2.77 8.55 17.08
CA SER A 121 -3.57 9.64 16.54
C SER A 121 -2.69 10.59 15.74
N ARG A 122 -3.25 11.20 14.70
CA ARG A 122 -2.60 12.27 13.93
C ARG A 122 -3.59 13.35 13.53
N SER A 123 -3.09 14.55 13.35
CA SER A 123 -3.88 15.64 12.76
C SER A 123 -4.32 15.28 11.35
N SER A 124 -5.55 15.63 11.01
CA SER A 124 -6.13 15.46 9.69
C SER A 124 -6.91 16.71 9.35
N ALA A 125 -6.60 17.33 8.21
CA ALA A 125 -7.29 18.52 7.75
C ALA A 125 -8.30 18.16 6.66
N ASP A 126 -9.46 18.80 6.67
CA ASP A 126 -10.41 18.71 5.56
C ASP A 126 -10.09 19.69 4.41
N ALA A 127 -10.85 19.58 3.31
CA ALA A 127 -10.71 20.44 2.13
C ALA A 127 -10.95 21.94 2.42
N HIS A 128 -11.52 22.27 3.59
CA HIS A 128 -11.77 23.64 4.06
C HIS A 128 -10.78 24.09 5.13
N GLY A 129 -9.75 23.28 5.42
CA GLY A 129 -8.70 23.60 6.39
C GLY A 129 -9.09 23.34 7.85
N LYS A 130 -10.25 22.73 8.13
CA LYS A 130 -10.62 22.35 9.49
C LYS A 130 -9.76 21.18 9.92
N VAL A 131 -9.05 21.35 11.04
CA VAL A 131 -8.20 20.31 11.63
C VAL A 131 -9.03 19.47 12.60
N GLY A 132 -9.06 18.16 12.37
CA GLY A 132 -9.53 17.14 13.29
C GLY A 132 -8.39 16.21 13.70
N THR A 133 -8.66 15.36 14.68
CA THR A 133 -7.75 14.27 15.06
C THR A 133 -8.30 12.97 14.50
N ALA A 134 -7.47 12.22 13.78
CA ALA A 134 -7.80 10.88 13.32
C ALA A 134 -7.05 9.84 14.17
N THR A 135 -7.77 8.85 14.69
CA THR A 135 -7.22 7.78 15.55
C THR A 135 -7.33 6.43 14.85
N PHE A 136 -6.24 5.68 14.88
CA PHE A 136 -6.09 4.38 14.21
C PHE A 136 -5.59 3.33 15.20
N LYS A 137 -6.04 2.09 14.99
CA LYS A 137 -5.57 0.92 15.73
C LYS A 137 -5.15 -0.17 14.76
N LEU A 138 -3.92 -0.65 14.90
CA LEU A 138 -3.28 -1.60 13.99
C LEU A 138 -3.00 -2.94 14.68
N ALA A 139 -3.22 -4.04 13.95
CA ALA A 139 -2.74 -5.37 14.33
C ALA A 139 -1.88 -5.95 13.21
N PHE A 140 -0.72 -6.52 13.57
CA PHE A 140 0.29 -6.94 12.60
C PHE A 140 0.29 -8.44 12.42
N ALA A 141 0.47 -8.88 11.18
CA ALA A 141 0.72 -10.26 10.81
C ALA A 141 2.05 -10.36 10.05
N ALA A 142 2.88 -11.33 10.41
CA ALA A 142 4.16 -11.55 9.75
C ALA A 142 4.54 -13.04 9.75
N ASP A 143 5.37 -13.42 8.77
CA ASP A 143 6.05 -14.70 8.70
C ASP A 143 7.57 -14.45 8.60
N ILE A 144 8.40 -15.40 9.05
CA ILE A 144 9.86 -15.32 8.91
C ILE A 144 10.28 -15.34 7.43
N GLU A 145 9.48 -15.98 6.58
CA GLU A 145 9.68 -16.04 5.13
C GLU A 145 9.25 -14.76 4.40
N THR A 146 8.69 -13.77 5.11
CA THR A 146 8.17 -12.52 4.54
C THR A 146 8.83 -11.31 5.21
N ALA A 147 10.13 -11.37 5.47
CA ALA A 147 10.82 -10.33 6.25
C ALA A 147 10.85 -8.95 5.55
N ASP A 148 10.73 -8.91 4.22
CA ASP A 148 10.81 -7.72 3.37
C ASP A 148 9.44 -7.25 2.83
N ALA A 149 8.33 -7.79 3.33
CA ALA A 149 6.98 -7.24 3.15
C ALA A 149 6.08 -7.69 4.30
N PHE A 150 5.25 -6.80 4.83
CA PHE A 150 4.42 -7.12 6.00
C PHE A 150 2.94 -6.81 5.78
N LEU A 151 2.11 -7.49 6.56
CA LEU A 151 0.66 -7.37 6.53
C LEU A 151 0.19 -6.77 7.84
N PHE A 152 -0.74 -5.82 7.79
CA PHE A 152 -1.44 -5.41 8.99
C PHE A 152 -2.88 -5.03 8.70
N THR A 153 -3.71 -5.07 9.73
CA THR A 153 -5.08 -4.60 9.67
C THR A 153 -5.17 -3.22 10.31
N CYS A 154 -6.00 -2.35 9.74
CA CYS A 154 -6.19 -0.98 10.22
C CYS A 154 -7.67 -0.76 10.56
N GLN A 155 -7.93 -0.46 11.83
CA GLN A 155 -9.22 0.02 12.31
C GLN A 155 -9.16 1.53 12.49
N ARG A 156 -10.11 2.24 11.86
CA ARG A 156 -10.31 3.67 12.08
C ARG A 156 -11.24 3.84 13.27
N ILE A 157 -10.74 4.34 14.39
CA ILE A 157 -11.51 4.54 15.63
C ILE A 157 -12.31 5.83 15.53
N ASP A 158 -11.62 6.93 15.27
CA ASP A 158 -12.19 8.25 15.07
C ASP A 158 -11.61 8.80 13.79
N ALA A 159 -12.35 8.74 12.68
CA ALA A 159 -11.95 9.38 11.44
C ALA A 159 -13.01 10.43 11.10
N PRO A 160 -12.71 11.74 11.22
CA PRO A 160 -13.66 12.76 10.82
C PRO A 160 -14.04 12.54 9.35
N ALA A 161 -15.33 12.77 9.04
CA ALA A 161 -15.82 12.76 7.67
C ALA A 161 -15.20 13.94 6.92
N ILE A 162 -13.99 13.71 6.40
CA ILE A 162 -13.27 14.66 5.57
C ILE A 162 -13.78 14.47 4.16
N ASP A 163 -14.30 15.53 3.55
CA ASP A 163 -14.56 15.53 2.12
C ASP A 163 -13.22 15.42 1.37
N ARG A 164 -12.99 14.23 0.80
CA ARG A 164 -11.82 13.91 -0.01
C ARG A 164 -12.14 13.93 -1.50
N GLY A 165 -13.34 14.35 -1.91
CA GLY A 165 -13.78 14.24 -3.29
C GLY A 165 -12.86 14.94 -4.29
N SER A 166 -12.20 16.04 -3.90
CA SER A 166 -11.17 16.70 -4.72
C SER A 166 -9.86 15.91 -4.78
N LEU A 167 -9.49 15.23 -3.70
CA LEU A 167 -8.28 14.40 -3.60
C LEU A 167 -8.41 13.06 -4.33
N GLU A 168 -9.64 12.59 -4.55
CA GLU A 168 -9.96 11.34 -5.27
C GLU A 168 -10.07 11.51 -6.79
N ARG A 169 -9.99 12.75 -7.31
CA ARG A 169 -10.02 13.02 -8.76
C ARG A 169 -8.60 13.16 -9.28
N HIS A 170 -8.24 12.35 -10.27
CA HIS A 170 -6.90 12.31 -10.84
C HIS A 170 -6.91 12.70 -12.32
N ALA A 171 -5.85 13.40 -12.77
CA ALA A 171 -5.65 13.79 -14.15
C ALA A 171 -5.42 12.57 -15.07
N ASN A 172 -4.78 11.53 -14.56
CA ASN A 172 -4.65 10.24 -15.24
C ASN A 172 -5.97 9.41 -15.28
N GLY A 173 -7.05 9.93 -14.68
CA GLY A 173 -8.34 9.27 -14.71
C GLY A 173 -8.42 7.92 -14.00
N VAL A 174 -7.45 7.59 -13.14
CA VAL A 174 -7.53 6.42 -12.25
C VAL A 174 -8.77 6.53 -11.36
N THR A 175 -9.43 5.38 -11.16
CA THR A 175 -10.66 5.25 -10.37
C THR A 175 -10.48 4.35 -9.15
N GLY A 176 -9.36 3.63 -9.04
CA GLY A 176 -9.05 2.76 -7.93
C GLY A 176 -7.96 1.75 -8.24
N ILE A 177 -7.45 1.13 -7.18
CA ILE A 177 -6.61 -0.07 -7.26
C ILE A 177 -7.53 -1.23 -7.66
N CYS A 178 -7.08 -2.08 -8.57
CA CYS A 178 -7.83 -3.27 -8.98
C CYS A 178 -7.07 -4.57 -8.79
N GLU A 179 -5.73 -4.55 -8.81
CA GLU A 179 -4.93 -5.74 -8.59
C GLU A 179 -3.57 -5.40 -7.96
N ILE A 180 -3.09 -6.30 -7.10
CA ILE A 180 -1.73 -6.31 -6.57
C ILE A 180 -0.99 -7.49 -7.21
N VAL A 181 0.20 -7.25 -7.72
CA VAL A 181 1.04 -8.29 -8.31
C VAL A 181 2.27 -8.48 -7.44
N ALA A 182 2.46 -9.70 -6.98
CA ALA A 182 3.61 -10.12 -6.18
C ALA A 182 4.62 -10.91 -7.02
N GLY A 183 5.89 -10.86 -6.64
CA GLY A 183 6.99 -11.57 -7.29
C GLY A 183 6.85 -13.09 -7.20
N GLU A 184 7.59 -13.80 -8.05
CA GLU A 184 7.43 -15.24 -8.31
C GLU A 184 7.52 -16.11 -7.04
N HIS A 185 8.27 -15.66 -6.04
CA HIS A 185 8.53 -16.39 -4.80
C HIS A 185 7.66 -15.90 -3.62
N ALA A 186 6.65 -15.06 -3.86
CA ALA A 186 5.78 -14.49 -2.82
C ALA A 186 4.69 -15.45 -2.30
N GLY A 187 4.79 -16.75 -2.59
CA GLY A 187 3.81 -17.75 -2.15
C GLY A 187 3.68 -17.85 -0.62
N SER A 188 4.73 -17.58 0.14
CA SER A 188 4.68 -17.47 1.61
C SER A 188 3.81 -16.30 2.07
N PHE A 189 3.95 -15.14 1.43
CA PHE A 189 3.17 -13.95 1.73
C PHE A 189 1.68 -14.12 1.37
N ILE A 190 1.38 -14.79 0.25
CA ILE A 190 0.02 -15.20 -0.11
C ILE A 190 -0.60 -16.06 1.00
N ARG A 191 0.11 -17.09 1.48
CA ARG A 191 -0.35 -17.94 2.58
C ARG A 191 -0.57 -17.17 3.88
N LEU A 192 0.31 -16.21 4.19
CA LEU A 192 0.15 -15.33 5.35
C LEU A 192 -1.17 -14.54 5.26
N ILE A 193 -1.45 -13.95 4.10
CA ILE A 193 -2.69 -13.22 3.85
C ILE A 193 -3.91 -14.14 3.99
N GLU A 194 -3.91 -15.30 3.35
CA GLU A 194 -5.02 -16.27 3.45
C GLU A 194 -5.34 -16.65 4.90
N ARG A 195 -4.31 -16.90 5.70
CA ARG A 195 -4.45 -17.17 7.14
C ARG A 195 -5.03 -15.97 7.87
N ALA A 196 -4.52 -14.76 7.61
CA ALA A 196 -4.97 -13.53 8.24
C ALA A 196 -6.43 -13.17 7.91
N VAL A 197 -6.89 -13.47 6.70
CA VAL A 197 -8.30 -13.26 6.29
C VAL A 197 -9.23 -14.42 6.67
N GLY A 198 -8.72 -15.45 7.35
CA GLY A 198 -9.52 -16.58 7.84
C GLY A 198 -10.05 -17.48 6.71
N ARG A 199 -9.40 -17.49 5.54
CA ARG A 199 -9.74 -18.42 4.47
C ARG A 199 -9.15 -19.80 4.79
N SER A 200 -9.95 -20.85 4.58
CA SER A 200 -9.42 -22.21 4.57
C SER A 200 -8.38 -22.29 3.45
N ARG A 201 -7.24 -22.95 3.72
CA ARG A 201 -6.15 -23.18 2.76
C ARG A 201 -6.76 -23.65 1.43
N HIS A 202 -6.80 -22.77 0.44
CA HIS A 202 -7.07 -23.19 -0.93
C HIS A 202 -5.75 -23.69 -1.50
N ASP A 203 -5.79 -24.64 -2.44
CA ASP A 203 -4.59 -25.14 -3.13
C ASP A 203 -3.90 -24.08 -4.00
N THR A 204 -4.40 -22.84 -4.02
CA THR A 204 -3.89 -21.77 -4.87
C THR A 204 -2.86 -20.92 -4.14
N THR A 205 -1.58 -21.26 -4.28
CA THR A 205 -0.44 -20.44 -3.81
C THR A 205 -0.18 -19.18 -4.64
N HIS A 206 -1.07 -18.86 -5.58
CA HIS A 206 -0.82 -17.89 -6.63
C HIS A 206 -1.78 -16.70 -6.64
N ALA A 207 -2.86 -16.71 -5.85
CA ALA A 207 -3.79 -15.58 -5.81
C ALA A 207 -4.60 -15.51 -4.52
N VAL A 208 -5.00 -14.30 -4.14
CA VAL A 208 -5.96 -14.00 -3.07
C VAL A 208 -6.93 -12.95 -3.57
N GLU A 209 -8.22 -13.17 -3.37
CA GLU A 209 -9.22 -12.14 -3.58
C GLU A 209 -9.48 -11.41 -2.26
N PHE A 210 -9.55 -10.07 -2.30
CA PHE A 210 -10.14 -9.21 -1.28
C PHE A 210 -11.54 -8.76 -1.73
N ALA A 211 -12.29 -8.07 -0.87
CA ALA A 211 -13.64 -7.62 -1.22
C ALA A 211 -13.68 -6.58 -2.36
N ASN A 212 -12.56 -5.88 -2.61
CA ASN A 212 -12.45 -4.77 -3.55
C ASN A 212 -11.27 -4.87 -4.53
N VAL A 213 -10.32 -5.79 -4.31
CA VAL A 213 -9.06 -5.89 -5.06
C VAL A 213 -8.64 -7.36 -5.14
N ALA A 214 -8.04 -7.76 -6.27
CA ALA A 214 -7.40 -9.07 -6.39
C ALA A 214 -5.89 -8.96 -6.09
N MET A 215 -5.28 -10.04 -5.66
CA MET A 215 -3.83 -10.17 -5.56
C MET A 215 -3.40 -11.46 -6.25
N ARG A 216 -2.29 -11.42 -6.98
CA ARG A 216 -1.70 -12.61 -7.58
C ARG A 216 -0.18 -12.59 -7.59
N VAL A 217 0.41 -13.77 -7.72
CA VAL A 217 1.83 -13.98 -7.96
C VAL A 217 2.07 -13.96 -9.48
N VAL A 218 3.18 -13.35 -9.92
CA VAL A 218 3.59 -13.40 -11.33
C VAL A 218 3.78 -14.85 -11.77
N GLY A 219 3.29 -15.17 -12.97
CA GLY A 219 3.46 -16.47 -13.59
C GLY A 219 4.41 -16.39 -14.80
N PRO A 220 4.89 -17.54 -15.31
CA PRO A 220 5.62 -17.57 -16.56
C PRO A 220 4.82 -16.91 -17.70
N GLY A 221 5.42 -15.95 -18.38
CA GLY A 221 4.77 -15.21 -19.48
C GLY A 221 3.77 -14.14 -19.03
N ASP A 222 3.92 -13.61 -17.81
CA ASP A 222 3.06 -12.55 -17.28
C ASP A 222 2.86 -11.40 -18.28
N PRO A 223 1.61 -11.03 -18.61
CA PRO A 223 1.35 -9.99 -19.61
C PRO A 223 1.81 -8.60 -19.18
N SER A 224 2.10 -8.38 -17.89
CA SER A 224 2.64 -7.11 -17.39
C SER A 224 4.16 -6.98 -17.57
N GLY A 225 4.87 -8.07 -17.87
CA GLY A 225 6.34 -8.09 -17.97
C GLY A 225 7.07 -7.88 -16.63
N VAL A 226 6.35 -7.89 -15.50
CA VAL A 226 6.95 -7.82 -14.16
C VAL A 226 7.75 -9.09 -13.91
N ALA A 227 9.07 -8.93 -13.71
CA ALA A 227 10.01 -10.03 -13.55
C ALA A 227 10.75 -9.99 -12.19
N GLU A 228 10.17 -9.33 -11.18
CA GLU A 228 10.82 -9.22 -9.87
C GLU A 228 11.08 -10.60 -9.25
N SER A 229 12.36 -10.87 -8.99
CA SER A 229 12.80 -12.05 -8.26
C SER A 229 12.79 -11.76 -6.75
N GLY A 230 11.88 -12.42 -6.03
CA GLY A 230 11.82 -12.33 -4.57
C GLY A 230 10.43 -12.63 -4.01
N ALA A 231 10.33 -12.70 -2.68
CA ALA A 231 9.07 -12.83 -1.95
C ALA A 231 8.36 -11.47 -1.78
N THR A 232 8.44 -10.58 -2.79
CA THR A 232 8.02 -9.18 -2.67
C THR A 232 6.73 -8.82 -3.35
N LEU A 233 6.18 -7.69 -2.93
CA LEU A 233 5.16 -6.94 -3.64
C LEU A 233 5.84 -6.15 -4.77
N ALA A 234 5.39 -6.35 -6.01
CA ALA A 234 6.12 -5.91 -7.19
C ALA A 234 5.38 -4.82 -7.99
N ALA A 235 4.06 -4.98 -8.17
CA ALA A 235 3.27 -4.04 -8.94
C ALA A 235 1.88 -3.76 -8.36
N ILE A 236 1.36 -2.61 -8.76
CA ILE A 236 0.01 -2.15 -8.43
C ILE A 236 -0.69 -1.81 -9.73
N ALA A 237 -1.82 -2.45 -9.98
CA ALA A 237 -2.65 -2.17 -11.14
C ALA A 237 -3.84 -1.28 -10.78
N PHE A 238 -4.13 -0.32 -11.65
CA PHE A 238 -5.17 0.67 -11.50
C PHE A 238 -6.16 0.60 -12.66
N ASN A 239 -7.44 0.77 -12.33
CA ASN A 239 -8.47 0.98 -13.34
C ASN A 239 -8.47 2.46 -13.77
N VAL A 240 -8.33 2.71 -15.07
CA VAL A 240 -8.42 4.06 -15.66
C VAL A 240 -9.64 4.20 -16.56
N ARG A 241 -10.18 5.43 -16.64
CA ARG A 241 -11.33 5.72 -17.51
C ARG A 241 -10.97 5.69 -19.00
N ASP A 242 -9.77 6.12 -19.35
CA ASP A 242 -9.31 6.23 -20.72
C ASP A 242 -7.79 6.01 -20.76
N LEU A 243 -7.37 4.93 -21.42
CA LEU A 243 -5.96 4.55 -21.50
C LEU A 243 -5.19 5.44 -22.49
N ASP A 244 -5.85 5.94 -23.53
CA ASP A 244 -5.22 6.79 -24.55
C ASP A 244 -4.92 8.17 -23.94
N ALA A 245 -5.84 8.68 -23.10
CA ALA A 245 -5.61 9.90 -22.33
C ALA A 245 -4.42 9.76 -21.35
N VAL A 246 -4.25 8.59 -20.72
CA VAL A 246 -3.09 8.30 -19.86
C VAL A 246 -1.80 8.29 -20.67
N SER A 247 -1.80 7.63 -21.84
CA SER A 247 -0.66 7.59 -22.75
C SER A 247 -0.20 9.00 -23.14
N HIS A 248 -1.14 9.85 -23.59
CA HIS A 248 -0.84 11.24 -23.94
C HIS A 248 -0.32 12.05 -22.73
N LEU A 249 -0.85 11.82 -21.53
CA LEU A 249 -0.36 12.46 -20.31
C LEU A 249 1.09 12.06 -20.03
N PHE A 250 1.43 10.78 -20.18
CA PHE A 250 2.78 10.28 -20.00
C PHE A 250 3.76 10.82 -21.05
N GLU A 251 3.37 10.85 -22.32
CA GLU A 251 4.18 11.41 -23.40
C GLU A 251 4.44 12.91 -23.18
N ALA A 252 3.41 13.68 -22.83
CA ALA A 252 3.55 15.10 -22.52
C ALA A 252 4.40 15.35 -21.27
N GLY A 253 4.37 14.42 -20.30
CA GLY A 253 5.13 14.47 -19.06
C GLY A 253 6.54 13.85 -19.14
N GLY A 254 6.93 13.29 -20.29
CA GLY A 254 8.21 12.57 -20.45
C GLY A 254 8.32 11.35 -19.52
N ILE A 255 7.22 10.64 -19.29
CA ILE A 255 7.18 9.43 -18.47
C ILE A 255 7.42 8.22 -19.35
N ASP A 256 8.49 7.48 -19.09
CA ASP A 256 8.74 6.19 -19.73
C ASP A 256 7.69 5.15 -19.29
N TYR A 257 7.09 4.46 -20.26
CA TYR A 257 6.17 3.35 -20.03
C TYR A 257 6.30 2.29 -21.13
N LEU A 258 5.84 1.08 -20.83
CA LEU A 258 5.71 -0.02 -21.80
C LEU A 258 4.23 -0.28 -22.05
N ALA A 259 3.80 -0.25 -23.31
CA ALA A 259 2.48 -0.73 -23.69
C ALA A 259 2.49 -2.27 -23.79
N THR A 260 1.65 -2.91 -22.99
CA THR A 260 1.57 -4.38 -22.90
C THR A 260 0.11 -4.84 -23.01
N PRO A 261 -0.17 -6.15 -23.20
CA PRO A 261 -1.53 -6.66 -23.11
C PRO A 261 -2.21 -6.40 -21.75
N ALA A 262 -1.43 -6.23 -20.67
CA ALA A 262 -1.94 -5.89 -19.34
C ALA A 262 -2.28 -4.40 -19.17
N GLY A 263 -1.87 -3.53 -20.10
CA GLY A 263 -2.04 -2.08 -20.02
C GLY A 263 -0.73 -1.30 -20.18
N LEU A 264 -0.72 -0.05 -19.73
CA LEU A 264 0.48 0.79 -19.70
C LEU A 264 1.25 0.51 -18.42
N VAL A 265 2.47 0.00 -18.55
CA VAL A 265 3.33 -0.41 -17.44
C VAL A 265 4.41 0.64 -17.24
N VAL A 266 4.39 1.31 -16.09
CA VAL A 266 5.40 2.29 -15.68
C VAL A 266 6.36 1.61 -14.70
N PRO A 267 7.66 1.50 -15.03
CA PRO A 267 8.63 0.86 -14.15
C PRO A 267 8.79 1.61 -12.83
N PRO A 268 9.32 0.95 -11.78
CA PRO A 268 9.62 1.62 -10.51
C PRO A 268 10.57 2.81 -10.72
N ALA A 269 10.35 3.86 -9.95
CA ALA A 269 11.19 5.06 -9.92
C ALA A 269 11.20 5.65 -8.50
N VAL A 270 12.16 6.53 -8.23
CA VAL A 270 12.24 7.29 -6.97
C VAL A 270 10.91 8.02 -6.73
N GLY A 271 10.31 7.83 -5.56
CA GLY A 271 9.03 8.40 -5.17
C GLY A 271 7.80 7.58 -5.62
N GLN A 272 8.00 6.47 -6.34
CA GLN A 272 6.95 5.56 -6.78
C GLN A 272 7.12 4.17 -6.13
N GLY A 273 8.37 3.69 -6.01
CA GLY A 273 8.74 2.48 -5.29
C GLY A 273 8.33 1.14 -5.95
N ALA A 274 7.24 1.10 -6.71
CA ALA A 274 6.69 -0.12 -7.31
C ALA A 274 6.41 0.06 -8.81
N THR A 275 6.22 -1.05 -9.54
CA THR A 275 5.71 -0.98 -10.91
C THR A 275 4.24 -0.56 -10.89
N PHE A 276 3.85 0.43 -11.68
CA PHE A 276 2.44 0.86 -11.79
C PHE A 276 1.88 0.42 -13.13
N ILE A 277 0.71 -0.22 -13.11
CA ILE A 277 0.03 -0.72 -14.31
C ILE A 277 -1.29 0.02 -14.46
N PHE A 278 -1.50 0.72 -15.56
CA PHE A 278 -2.75 1.41 -15.88
C PHE A 278 -3.51 0.59 -16.90
N ARG A 279 -4.75 0.19 -16.60
CA ARG A 279 -5.55 -0.64 -17.50
C ARG A 279 -7.01 -0.23 -17.55
N ARG A 280 -7.69 -0.62 -18.63
CA ARG A 280 -9.15 -0.49 -18.71
C ARG A 280 -9.80 -1.44 -17.69
N PRO A 281 -10.96 -1.07 -17.11
CA PRO A 281 -11.74 -1.99 -16.31
C PRO A 281 -12.11 -3.22 -17.16
N ASN A 282 -12.07 -4.40 -16.55
CA ASN A 282 -12.60 -5.62 -17.16
C ASN A 282 -14.12 -5.57 -17.30
#